data_AF-A0A7C3QEB5-F1
#
_entry.id   AF-A0A7C3QEB5-F1
#
_cell.length_a   1.000
_cell.length_b   1.000
_cell.length_c   1.000
_cell.angle_alpha   90.00
_cell.angle_beta   90.00
_cell.angle_gamma   90.00
#
_symmetry.space_group_name_H-M   'P 1'
#
loop_
_entity.id
_entity.type
_entity.pdbx_description
1 polymer ?
#
loop_
_entity_poly.entity_id
_entity_poly.type
_entity_poly.pdbx_seq_one_letter_code
_entity_poly.pdbx_strand_id
1 'polypeptide(L)' 'MTKPLIGTDLKRFLRDYKRQNRPDAALAGLLQSVEYPANVGSIFRVADGAGMTQLALTGITPTP' A
#
# COMPACT_ATOMS: atom_id res chain seq x y z
N MET A 1 -10.10 30.21 19.27
CA MET A 1 -10.62 29.01 18.59
C MET A 1 -9.70 28.72 17.41
N THR A 2 -9.01 27.58 17.37
CA THR A 2 -8.12 27.20 16.26
C THR A 2 -8.96 26.96 15.00
N LYS A 3 -8.61 27.60 13.88
CA LYS A 3 -9.30 27.39 12.60
C LYS A 3 -9.06 25.95 12.13
N PRO A 4 -10.09 25.18 11.76
CA PRO A 4 -9.91 23.82 11.28
C PRO A 4 -9.14 23.80 9.96
N LEU A 5 -8.23 22.84 9.80
CA LEU A 5 -7.58 22.55 8.52
C LEU A 5 -8.59 21.92 7.57
N ILE A 6 -8.85 22.59 6.45
CA ILE A 6 -9.77 22.13 5.41
C ILE A 6 -9.12 22.25 4.03
N GLY A 7 -9.68 21.55 3.05
CA GLY A 7 -9.27 21.68 1.64
C GLY A 7 -7.76 21.50 1.42
N THR A 8 -7.15 22.48 0.76
CA THR A 8 -5.72 22.46 0.41
C THR A 8 -4.80 22.42 1.63
N ASP A 9 -5.17 23.08 2.72
CA ASP A 9 -4.34 23.15 3.93
C ASP A 9 -4.31 21.79 4.64
N LEU A 10 -5.45 21.09 4.69
CA LEU A 10 -5.51 19.72 5.19
C LEU A 10 -4.66 18.77 4.32
N LYS A 11 -4.76 18.88 2.99
CA LYS A 11 -3.97 18.05 2.06
C LYS A 11 -2.46 18.28 2.23
N ARG A 12 -2.04 19.53 2.40
CA ARG A 12 -0.65 19.90 2.66
C ARG A 12 -0.16 19.30 3.97
N PHE A 13 -0.93 19.50 5.05
CA PHE A 13 -0.63 18.94 6.36
C PHE A 13 -0.46 17.41 6.30
N LEU A 14 -1.42 16.68 5.73
CA LEU A 14 -1.37 15.21 5.65
C LEU A 14 -0.16 14.71 4.84
N ARG A 15 0.18 15.40 3.75
CA ARG A 15 1.35 15.05 2.94
C ARG A 15 2.65 15.26 3.73
N ASP A 16 2.78 16.38 4.43
CA ASP A 16 3.99 16.70 5.18
C ASP A 16 4.11 15.78 6.42
N TYR A 17 2.99 15.51 7.10
CA TYR A 17 2.91 14.52 8.17
C TYR A 17 3.35 13.13 7.69
N LYS A 18 2.84 12.65 6.55
CA LYS A 18 3.23 11.34 5.99
C LYS A 18 4.72 11.26 5.65
N ARG A 19 5.33 12.36 5.20
CA ARG A 19 6.77 12.43 4.91
C ARG A 19 7.63 12.37 6.17
N GLN A 20 7.19 13.03 7.24
CA GLN A 20 7.92 13.10 8.51
C GLN A 20 7.69 11.87 9.40
N ASN A 21 6.53 11.21 9.26
CA ASN A 21 6.10 10.09 10.09
C ASN A 21 5.90 8.84 9.22
N ARG A 22 6.86 8.56 8.34
CA ARG A 22 6.82 7.34 7.53
C ARG A 22 6.98 6.15 8.50
N PRO A 23 6.10 5.14 8.46
CA PRO A 23 6.26 3.96 9.29
C PRO A 23 7.61 3.29 9.02
N ASP A 24 8.35 3.01 10.08
CA ASP A 24 9.60 2.25 10.02
C ASP A 24 9.31 0.75 10.12
N ALA A 25 8.52 0.26 9.16
CA ALA A 25 8.13 -1.14 9.09
C ALA A 25 8.23 -1.62 7.64
N ALA A 26 8.90 -2.76 7.44
CA ALA A 26 8.85 -3.47 6.18
C ALA A 26 7.52 -4.23 6.09
N LEU A 27 6.80 -4.06 4.98
CA LEU A 27 5.57 -4.78 4.71
C LEU A 27 5.85 -5.92 3.73
N ALA A 28 5.44 -7.12 4.09
CA ALA A 28 5.44 -8.29 3.22
C ALA A 28 4.02 -8.83 3.07
N GLY A 29 3.69 -9.37 1.89
CA GLY A 29 2.40 -10.01 1.62
C GLY A 29 2.56 -11.49 1.23
N LEU A 30 1.53 -12.28 1.50
CA LEU A 30 1.42 -13.68 1.11
C LEU A 30 0.14 -13.89 0.29
N LEU A 31 0.30 -14.32 -0.96
CA LEU A 31 -0.81 -14.68 -1.86
C LEU A 31 -0.94 -16.19 -1.88
N GLN A 32 -1.73 -16.70 -0.95
CA GLN A 32 -2.04 -18.13 -0.86
C GLN A 32 -3.22 -18.48 -1.76
N SER A 33 -2.97 -19.33 -2.75
CA SER A 33 -4.00 -19.94 -3.60
C SER A 33 -4.95 -18.93 -4.27
N VAL A 34 -4.43 -17.80 -4.76
CA VAL A 34 -5.19 -16.82 -5.55
C VAL A 34 -5.34 -17.35 -6.96
N GLU A 35 -6.51 -17.87 -7.32
CA GLU A 35 -6.72 -18.58 -8.59
C GLU A 35 -6.63 -17.68 -9.82
N TYR A 36 -7.24 -16.48 -9.78
CA TYR A 36 -7.41 -15.65 -10.97
C TYR A 36 -6.16 -14.77 -11.24
N PRO A 37 -5.48 -14.90 -12.40
CA PRO A 37 -4.30 -14.08 -12.72
C PRO A 37 -4.55 -12.58 -12.69
N ALA A 38 -5.75 -12.13 -13.08
CA ALA A 38 -6.14 -10.72 -13.02
C ALA A 38 -6.09 -10.14 -11.59
N ASN A 39 -6.40 -10.97 -10.58
CA ASN A 39 -6.31 -10.57 -9.17
C ASN A 39 -4.84 -10.49 -8.73
N VAL A 40 -3.98 -11.40 -9.19
CA VAL A 40 -2.54 -11.34 -8.90
C VAL A 40 -1.97 -10.00 -9.41
N GLY A 41 -2.24 -9.65 -10.66
CA GLY A 41 -1.77 -8.39 -11.25
C GLY A 41 -2.28 -7.13 -10.53
N SER A 42 -3.56 -7.12 -10.12
CA SER A 42 -4.10 -5.99 -9.34
C SER A 42 -3.48 -5.90 -7.94
N ILE A 43 -3.20 -7.04 -7.29
CA ILE A 43 -2.53 -7.08 -5.99
C ILE A 43 -1.08 -6.56 -6.10
N PHE A 44 -0.33 -6.89 -7.15
CA PHE A 44 1.00 -6.30 -7.38
C PHE A 44 0.94 -4.77 -7.42
N ARG A 45 -0.06 -4.17 -8.08
CA ARG A 45 -0.24 -2.72 -8.13
C ARG A 45 -0.52 -2.11 -6.76
N VAL A 46 -1.35 -2.77 -5.95
CA VAL A 46 -1.65 -2.32 -4.59
C VAL A 46 -0.43 -2.46 -3.68
N ALA A 47 0.31 -3.57 -3.80
CA ALA A 47 1.53 -3.83 -3.03
C ALA A 47 2.59 -2.75 -3.28
N ASP A 48 2.80 -2.37 -4.54
CA ASP A 48 3.71 -1.27 -4.93
C ASP A 48 3.25 0.08 -4.34
N GLY A 49 1.97 0.43 -4.50
CA GLY A 49 1.40 1.66 -3.93
C GLY A 49 1.44 1.72 -2.39
N ALA A 50 1.43 0.56 -1.73
CA ALA A 50 1.56 0.42 -0.29
C ALA A 50 3.03 0.45 0.19
N GLY A 51 4.01 0.35 -0.73
CA GLY A 51 5.42 0.25 -0.39
C GLY A 51 5.80 -1.08 0.24
N MET A 52 5.11 -2.17 -0.13
CA MET A 52 5.53 -3.53 0.27
C MET A 52 6.89 -3.87 -0.34
N THR A 53 7.74 -4.50 0.46
CA THR A 53 9.08 -4.91 0.04
C THR A 53 9.12 -6.32 -0.52
N GLN A 54 8.12 -7.14 -0.19
CA GLN A 54 8.05 -8.55 -0.60
C GLN A 54 6.61 -9.01 -0.83
N LEU A 55 6.43 -9.88 -1.82
CA LEU A 55 5.17 -10.57 -2.09
C LEU A 55 5.48 -12.04 -2.39
N ALA A 56 5.10 -12.93 -1.49
CA ALA A 56 5.25 -14.38 -1.66
C ALA A 56 4.01 -14.95 -2.35
N LEU A 57 4.20 -15.69 -3.44
CA LEU A 57 3.13 -16.36 -4.17
C LEU A 57 3.22 -17.86 -3.85
N THR A 58 2.11 -18.45 -3.41
CA THR A 58 2.10 -19.82 -2.89
C THR A 58 0.84 -20.58 -3.31
N GLY A 59 0.90 -21.91 -3.26
CA GLY A 59 -0.21 -22.77 -3.67
C GLY A 59 -0.48 -22.68 -5.17
N ILE A 60 -1.75 -22.54 -5.55
CA ILE A 60 -2.17 -22.43 -6.95
C ILE A 60 -2.01 -21.03 -7.54
N THR A 61 -1.49 -20.06 -6.78
CA THR A 61 -1.36 -18.68 -7.24
C THR A 61 -0.50 -18.62 -8.51
N PRO A 62 -1.04 -18.13 -9.65
CA PRO A 62 -0.30 -17.98 -10.88
C PRO A 62 0.93 -17.10 -10.67
N THR A 63 2.09 -17.57 -11.11
CA THR A 63 3.32 -16.77 -11.17
C THR A 63 3.33 -15.97 -12.47
N PRO A 64 3.41 -14.63 -12.42
CA PRO A 64 3.51 -13.79 -13.61
C PRO A 64 4.81 -13.99 -14.39
#